data_AF-W1DPU3-F1
#
_entry.id   AF-W1DPU3-F1
#
_cell.length_a   1.000
_cell.length_b   1.000
_cell.length_c   1.000
_cell.angle_alpha   90.00
_cell.angle_beta   90.00
_cell.angle_gamma   90.00
#
_symmetry.space_group_name_H-M   'P 1'
#
loop_
_entity.id
_entity.type
_entity.pdbx_description
1 polymer ?
#
loop_
_entity_poly.entity_id
_entity_poly.type
_entity_poly.pdbx_seq_one_letter_code
_entity_poly.pdbx_strand_id
1 'polypeptide(L)'
;MTVIIGIITKNASCAVFGYLLTVSMRTVILSFVGRKYYHPTWKRSKLREIKKQLLFSFYLTLDSILNYINSSITTPIVARVLGAIYVGGYNLSFNVAVNPPSKISPIITRVLFPALSKIQDDKERLRINFFKLLHVISYINFPALLGLCIIAKDFVYLVFGEKWLFIVPTLQLLCIAGAMRMVANPIGSLLMAKAKMELSVRFNFVKIIIFIPVLYFSTIWNGMVGAAIGFLICQAINALLSYFFLLKPVLGNCIVDYINSFFYSVRSYTTYDFIIVGM
;
A
#
# COMPACT_ATOMS: atom_id res chain seq x y z
N MET A 1 15.28 -15.99 16.02
CA MET A 1 16.38 -15.24 16.68
C MET A 1 15.93 -13.95 17.37
N THR A 2 14.97 -13.20 16.84
CA THR A 2 14.41 -11.99 17.49
C THR A 2 13.72 -12.25 18.84
N VAL A 3 13.08 -13.41 19.00
CA VAL A 3 12.40 -13.79 20.26
C VAL A 3 13.40 -14.09 21.40
N ILE A 4 14.56 -14.67 21.07
CA ILE A 4 15.57 -15.08 22.07
C ILE A 4 16.31 -13.85 22.63
N ILE A 5 16.59 -12.85 21.78
CA ILE A 5 17.26 -11.61 22.20
C ILE A 5 16.31 -10.70 22.99
N GLY A 6 15.00 -10.76 22.71
CA GLY A 6 13.99 -9.98 23.43
C GLY A 6 13.80 -10.35 24.91
N ILE A 7 14.18 -11.57 25.32
CA ILE A 7 14.06 -12.01 26.73
C ILE A 7 15.20 -11.47 27.60
N ILE A 8 16.35 -11.14 27.00
CA ILE A 8 17.58 -10.80 27.75
C ILE A 8 17.72 -9.29 27.98
N THR A 9 17.16 -8.45 27.12
CA THR A 9 17.34 -7.00 27.17
C THR A 9 16.01 -6.28 26.92
N LYS A 10 15.34 -5.85 27.99
CA LYS A 10 14.08 -5.08 27.99
C LYS A 10 14.25 -3.67 27.37
N ASN A 11 14.72 -3.54 26.13
CA ASN A 11 14.88 -2.26 25.45
C ASN A 11 14.57 -2.33 23.94
N ALA A 12 14.00 -1.25 23.39
CA ALA A 12 13.53 -1.14 22.00
C ALA A 12 14.63 -1.33 20.93
N SER A 13 15.89 -1.14 21.31
CA SER A 13 17.08 -1.34 20.45
C SER A 13 17.25 -2.79 19.97
N CYS A 14 16.69 -3.77 20.69
CA CYS A 14 16.85 -5.20 20.40
C CYS A 14 16.19 -5.64 19.08
N ALA A 15 15.12 -4.95 18.65
CA ALA A 15 14.49 -5.24 17.37
C ALA A 15 15.40 -4.88 16.18
N VAL A 16 16.14 -3.78 16.31
CA VAL A 16 17.08 -3.31 15.28
C VAL A 16 18.29 -4.22 15.18
N PHE A 17 18.91 -4.56 16.33
CA PHE A 17 20.03 -5.50 16.35
C PHE A 17 19.63 -6.91 15.91
N GLY A 18 18.44 -7.39 16.29
CA GLY A 18 17.91 -8.68 15.86
C GLY A 18 17.67 -8.75 14.35
N TYR A 19 17.19 -7.66 13.73
CA TYR A 19 17.03 -7.56 12.28
C TYR A 19 18.40 -7.56 11.58
N LEU A 20 19.34 -6.75 12.05
CA LEU A 20 20.70 -6.68 11.51
C LEU A 20 21.40 -8.04 11.57
N LEU A 21 21.37 -8.72 12.72
CA LEU A 21 21.95 -10.06 12.88
C LEU A 21 21.33 -11.08 11.94
N THR A 22 20.00 -11.02 11.73
CA THR A 22 19.30 -11.93 10.82
C THR A 22 19.74 -11.71 9.37
N VAL A 23 19.87 -10.45 8.94
CA VAL A 23 20.33 -10.08 7.59
C VAL A 23 21.79 -10.50 7.39
N SER A 24 22.66 -10.23 8.37
CA SER A 24 24.07 -10.61 8.33
C SER A 24 24.23 -12.13 8.29
N MET A 25 23.54 -12.88 9.15
CA MET A 25 23.62 -14.34 9.14
C MET A 25 23.08 -14.94 7.85
N ARG A 26 21.96 -14.45 7.31
CA ARG A 26 21.46 -14.90 6.00
C ARG A 26 22.47 -14.68 4.89
N THR A 27 23.12 -13.52 4.88
CA THR A 27 24.14 -13.16 3.87
C THR A 27 25.37 -14.07 3.99
N VAL A 28 25.80 -14.39 5.22
CA VAL A 28 26.92 -15.31 5.47
C VAL A 28 26.57 -16.73 5.05
N ILE A 29 25.39 -17.24 5.42
CA ILE A 29 24.94 -18.58 5.03
C ILE A 29 24.81 -18.70 3.51
N LEU A 30 24.21 -17.71 2.84
CA LEU A 30 24.12 -17.68 1.38
C LEU A 30 25.51 -17.57 0.72
N SER A 31 26.46 -16.83 1.31
CA SER A 31 27.84 -16.76 0.82
C SER A 31 28.63 -18.06 1.03
N PHE A 32 28.37 -18.80 2.11
CA PHE A 32 29.06 -20.07 2.40
C PHE A 32 28.45 -21.24 1.62
N VAL A 33 27.12 -21.36 1.60
CA VAL A 33 26.40 -22.43 0.89
C VAL A 33 26.36 -22.14 -0.62
N GLY A 34 26.19 -20.87 -1.01
CA GLY A 34 26.20 -20.45 -2.41
C GLY A 34 27.55 -20.64 -3.09
N ARG A 35 28.67 -20.58 -2.34
CA ARG A 35 30.01 -20.91 -2.87
C ARG A 35 30.17 -22.37 -3.31
N LYS A 36 29.32 -23.29 -2.81
CA LYS A 36 29.35 -24.72 -3.17
C LYS A 36 28.62 -25.02 -4.49
N TYR A 37 27.67 -24.18 -4.90
CA TYR A 37 26.87 -24.35 -6.12
C TYR A 37 27.18 -23.31 -7.21
N TYR A 38 27.71 -22.15 -6.84
CA TYR A 38 27.96 -21.03 -7.74
C TYR A 38 29.37 -20.49 -7.51
N HIS A 39 30.30 -20.87 -8.38
CA HIS A 39 31.61 -20.24 -8.41
C HIS A 39 31.47 -18.86 -9.04
N PRO A 40 31.81 -17.75 -8.35
CA PRO A 40 31.82 -16.42 -8.94
C PRO A 40 32.99 -16.31 -9.94
N THR A 41 32.84 -16.91 -11.12
CA THR A 41 33.79 -16.69 -12.22
C THR A 41 33.53 -15.30 -12.77
N TRP A 42 34.43 -14.36 -12.46
CA TRP A 42 34.48 -13.01 -13.02
C TRP A 42 34.81 -13.07 -14.53
N LYS A 43 33.86 -13.54 -15.34
CA LYS A 43 33.96 -13.50 -16.80
C LYS A 43 33.31 -12.20 -17.27
N ARG A 44 34.10 -11.37 -17.97
CA ARG A 44 33.67 -10.09 -18.56
C ARG A 44 32.43 -10.23 -19.46
N SER A 45 32.17 -11.41 -20.02
CA SER A 45 30.95 -11.68 -20.82
C SER A 45 29.65 -11.67 -20.02
N LYS A 46 29.67 -12.03 -18.73
CA LYS A 46 28.48 -11.98 -17.84
C LYS A 46 28.15 -10.57 -17.33
N LEU A 47 29.06 -9.60 -17.43
CA LEU A 47 28.80 -8.22 -16.99
C LEU A 47 27.62 -7.58 -17.76
N ARG A 48 27.37 -7.99 -19.01
CA ARG A 48 26.25 -7.47 -19.82
C ARG A 48 24.91 -8.06 -19.38
N GLU A 49 24.88 -9.32 -18.96
CA GLU A 49 23.69 -9.97 -18.38
C GLU A 49 23.39 -9.44 -16.97
N ILE A 50 24.44 -9.30 -16.14
CA ILE A 50 24.33 -8.74 -14.79
C ILE A 50 23.86 -7.28 -14.86
N LYS A 51 24.29 -6.49 -15.86
CA LYS A 51 23.84 -5.09 -16.01
C LYS A 51 22.32 -4.99 -16.14
N LYS A 52 21.66 -5.87 -16.90
CA LYS A 52 20.19 -5.85 -17.03
C LYS A 52 19.50 -6.22 -15.71
N GLN A 53 20.01 -7.21 -14.99
CA GLN A 53 19.48 -7.62 -13.69
C GLN A 53 19.71 -6.57 -12.60
N LEU A 54 20.88 -5.91 -12.60
CA LEU A 54 21.21 -4.79 -11.72
C LEU A 54 20.34 -3.57 -12.02
N LEU A 55 20.12 -3.24 -13.30
CA LEU A 55 19.26 -2.13 -13.70
C LEU A 55 17.81 -2.37 -13.22
N PHE A 56 17.31 -3.59 -13.38
CA PHE A 56 15.99 -3.97 -12.86
C PHE A 56 15.91 -3.85 -11.33
N SER A 57 16.93 -4.37 -10.62
CA SER A 57 17.02 -4.28 -9.15
C SER A 57 17.12 -2.84 -8.67
N PHE A 58 17.81 -1.97 -9.43
CA PHE A 58 17.90 -0.55 -9.18
C PHE A 58 16.54 0.13 -9.31
N TYR A 59 15.80 -0.12 -10.40
CA TYR A 59 14.45 0.42 -10.56
C TYR A 59 13.48 -0.09 -9.49
N LEU A 60 13.61 -1.34 -9.06
CA LEU A 60 12.80 -1.91 -7.99
C LEU A 60 13.09 -1.25 -6.64
N THR A 61 14.36 -1.01 -6.34
CA THR A 61 14.78 -0.32 -5.12
C THR A 61 14.30 1.13 -5.13
N LEU A 62 14.47 1.82 -6.27
CA LEU A 62 14.02 3.19 -6.46
C LEU A 62 12.50 3.32 -6.32
N ASP A 63 11.74 2.40 -6.92
CA ASP A 63 10.28 2.36 -6.76
C ASP A 63 9.87 2.15 -5.30
N SER A 64 10.56 1.26 -4.59
CA SER A 64 10.31 1.01 -3.16
C SER A 64 10.57 2.25 -2.30
N ILE A 65 11.67 2.97 -2.57
CA ILE A 65 11.99 4.24 -1.91
C ILE A 65 10.92 5.28 -2.20
N LEU A 66 10.52 5.45 -3.46
CA LEU A 66 9.50 6.42 -3.84
C LEU A 66 8.12 6.07 -3.25
N ASN A 67 7.75 4.79 -3.18
CA ASN A 67 6.52 4.35 -2.52
C ASN A 67 6.56 4.63 -1.00
N TYR A 68 7.71 4.44 -0.38
CA TYR A 68 7.91 4.78 1.03
C TYR A 68 7.77 6.29 1.27
N ILE A 69 8.40 7.11 0.42
CA ILE A 69 8.24 8.56 0.47
C ILE A 69 6.76 8.93 0.29
N ASN A 70 6.08 8.44 -0.75
CA ASN A 70 4.66 8.72 -0.98
C ASN A 70 3.76 8.34 0.20
N SER A 71 4.07 7.25 0.90
CA SER A 71 3.27 6.81 2.05
C SER A 71 3.59 7.60 3.32
N SER A 72 4.82 8.06 3.45
CA SER A 72 5.31 8.76 4.64
C SER A 72 5.24 10.28 4.53
N ILE A 73 5.02 10.86 3.34
CA ILE A 73 5.13 12.31 3.10
C ILE A 73 4.06 13.14 3.82
N THR A 74 2.91 12.55 4.12
CA THR A 74 1.85 13.24 4.84
C THR A 74 2.25 13.57 6.29
N THR A 75 2.95 12.65 6.97
CA THR A 75 3.40 12.85 8.36
C THR A 75 4.32 14.06 8.57
N PRO A 76 5.42 14.27 7.82
CA PRO A 76 6.28 15.43 7.97
C PRO A 76 5.59 16.74 7.55
N ILE A 77 4.66 16.71 6.59
CA ILE A 77 3.86 17.90 6.22
C ILE A 77 2.97 18.30 7.40
N VAL A 78 2.22 17.34 7.97
CA VAL A 78 1.38 17.57 9.16
C VAL A 78 2.24 18.03 10.34
N ALA A 79 3.45 17.46 10.51
CA ALA A 79 4.37 17.85 11.58
C ALA A 79 4.84 19.29 11.47
N ARG A 80 5.18 19.72 10.25
CA ARG A 80 5.69 21.07 10.02
C ARG A 80 4.59 22.13 10.13
N VAL A 81 3.35 21.81 9.73
CA VAL A 81 2.25 22.78 9.70
C VAL A 81 1.50 22.86 11.04
N LEU A 82 1.28 21.73 11.72
CA LEU A 82 0.38 21.67 12.88
C LEU A 82 1.12 21.40 14.21
N GLY A 83 2.33 20.84 14.16
CA GLY A 83 3.11 20.50 15.35
C GLY A 83 2.83 19.09 15.90
N ALA A 84 3.55 18.73 16.98
CA ALA A 84 3.67 17.34 17.43
C ALA A 84 2.36 16.68 17.91
N ILE A 85 1.44 17.45 18.51
CA ILE A 85 0.18 16.92 19.05
C ILE A 85 -0.71 16.37 17.92
N TYR A 86 -0.88 17.15 16.85
CA TYR A 86 -1.70 16.76 15.69
C TYR A 86 -1.05 15.65 14.86
N VAL A 87 0.29 15.57 14.83
CA VAL A 87 1.00 14.43 14.22
C VAL A 87 0.72 13.14 14.95
N GLY A 88 0.76 13.17 16.28
CA GLY A 88 0.41 12.03 17.13
C GLY A 88 -0.99 11.53 16.78
N GLY A 89 -1.94 12.46 16.71
CA GLY A 89 -3.32 12.09 16.37
C GLY A 89 -3.52 11.60 14.93
N TYR A 90 -2.86 12.22 13.96
CA TYR A 90 -2.92 11.76 12.57
C TYR A 90 -2.33 10.36 12.41
N ASN A 91 -1.16 10.11 13.01
CA ASN A 91 -0.54 8.79 12.99
C ASN A 91 -1.40 7.74 13.68
N LEU A 92 -2.04 8.09 14.80
CA LEU A 92 -2.99 7.21 15.49
C LEU A 92 -4.14 6.81 14.54
N SER A 93 -4.75 7.79 13.90
CA SER A 93 -5.82 7.58 12.90
C SER A 93 -5.36 6.67 11.77
N PHE A 94 -4.20 6.96 11.20
CA PHE A 94 -3.64 6.24 10.08
C PHE A 94 -3.30 4.79 10.45
N ASN A 95 -2.79 4.57 11.67
CA ASN A 95 -2.50 3.23 12.19
C ASN A 95 -3.75 2.37 12.38
N VAL A 96 -4.92 2.98 12.63
CA VAL A 96 -6.18 2.25 12.79
C VAL A 96 -6.88 2.07 11.44
N ALA A 97 -6.95 3.11 10.62
CA ALA A 97 -7.70 3.09 9.37
C ALA A 97 -6.94 2.47 8.18
N VAL A 98 -5.63 2.68 8.06
CA VAL A 98 -4.88 2.37 6.83
C VAL A 98 -3.95 1.18 7.00
N ASN A 99 -3.28 1.07 8.14
CA ASN A 99 -2.28 0.02 8.37
C ASN A 99 -2.86 -1.41 8.40
N PRO A 100 -3.98 -1.72 9.08
CA PRO A 100 -4.50 -3.08 9.14
C PRO A 100 -4.91 -3.61 7.75
N PRO A 101 -5.69 -2.87 6.93
CA PRO A 101 -5.99 -3.28 5.55
C PRO A 101 -4.74 -3.51 4.69
N SER A 102 -3.71 -2.67 4.87
CA SER A 102 -2.45 -2.80 4.12
C SER A 102 -1.67 -4.07 4.44
N LYS A 103 -1.86 -4.67 5.62
CA LYS A 103 -1.23 -5.94 6.01
C LYS A 103 -2.01 -7.16 5.51
N ILE A 104 -3.32 -7.03 5.35
CA ILE A 104 -4.19 -8.10 4.85
C ILE A 104 -4.05 -8.26 3.34
N SER A 105 -3.96 -7.15 2.61
CA SER A 105 -3.81 -7.11 1.14
C SER A 105 -2.71 -8.04 0.58
N PRO A 106 -1.45 -8.02 1.09
CA PRO A 106 -0.39 -8.90 0.58
C PRO A 106 -0.60 -10.38 0.86
N ILE A 107 -1.41 -10.75 1.86
CA ILE A 107 -1.73 -12.15 2.15
C ILE A 107 -2.65 -12.69 1.06
N ILE A 108 -3.68 -11.91 0.69
CA ILE A 108 -4.63 -12.26 -0.36
C ILE A 108 -3.92 -12.32 -1.72
N THR A 109 -3.08 -11.32 -2.03
CA THR A 109 -2.33 -11.34 -3.29
C THR A 109 -1.32 -12.48 -3.35
N ARG A 110 -0.68 -12.89 -2.25
CA ARG A 110 0.26 -14.03 -2.25
C ARG A 110 -0.41 -15.38 -2.56
N VAL A 111 -1.67 -15.57 -2.17
CA VAL A 111 -2.42 -16.81 -2.47
C VAL A 111 -2.93 -16.83 -3.91
N LEU A 112 -3.33 -15.69 -4.47
CA LEU A 112 -3.89 -15.62 -5.82
C LEU A 112 -2.87 -15.28 -6.93
N PHE A 113 -1.68 -14.77 -6.59
CA PHE A 113 -0.62 -14.49 -7.57
C PHE A 113 -0.19 -15.71 -8.40
N PRO A 114 0.00 -16.92 -7.82
CA PRO A 114 0.31 -18.12 -8.61
C PRO A 114 -0.77 -18.49 -9.62
N ALA A 115 -2.04 -18.20 -9.31
CA ALA A 115 -3.15 -18.42 -10.24
C ALA A 115 -3.13 -17.42 -11.41
N LEU A 116 -2.76 -16.15 -11.15
CA LEU A 116 -2.58 -15.13 -12.19
C LEU A 116 -1.37 -15.44 -13.09
N SER A 117 -0.27 -15.96 -12.55
CA SER A 117 0.91 -16.34 -13.34
C SER A 117 0.65 -17.48 -14.32
N LYS A 118 -0.22 -18.44 -13.98
CA LYS A 118 -0.59 -19.56 -14.88
C LYS A 118 -1.38 -19.12 -16.12
N ILE A 119 -2.02 -17.95 -16.06
CA ILE A 119 -2.88 -17.42 -17.12
C ILE A 119 -2.33 -16.11 -17.71
N GLN A 120 -1.04 -15.82 -17.46
CA GLN A 120 -0.41 -14.54 -17.83
C GLN A 120 -0.45 -14.25 -19.34
N ASP A 121 -0.48 -15.30 -20.16
CA ASP A 121 -0.46 -15.21 -21.63
C ASP A 121 -1.86 -14.97 -22.22
N ASP A 122 -2.93 -15.19 -21.45
CA ASP A 122 -4.31 -14.94 -21.85
C ASP A 122 -4.81 -13.63 -21.22
N LYS A 123 -4.82 -12.58 -22.05
CA LYS A 123 -5.15 -11.22 -21.63
C LYS A 123 -6.58 -11.07 -21.08
N GLU A 124 -7.55 -11.79 -21.63
CA GLU A 124 -8.94 -11.74 -21.14
C GLU A 124 -9.09 -12.48 -19.81
N ARG A 125 -8.54 -13.69 -19.70
CA ARG A 125 -8.60 -14.47 -18.45
C ARG A 125 -7.84 -13.77 -17.32
N LEU A 126 -6.71 -13.14 -17.63
CA LEU A 126 -5.95 -12.34 -16.68
C LEU A 126 -6.79 -11.14 -16.17
N ARG A 127 -7.49 -10.45 -17.07
CA ARG A 127 -8.38 -9.33 -16.71
C ARG A 127 -9.49 -9.78 -15.76
N ILE A 128 -10.22 -10.83 -16.11
CA ILE A 128 -11.35 -11.35 -15.32
C ILE A 128 -10.88 -11.75 -13.91
N ASN A 129 -9.77 -12.49 -13.81
CA ASN A 129 -9.28 -12.95 -12.52
C ASN A 129 -8.65 -11.82 -11.67
N PHE A 130 -8.06 -10.81 -12.30
CA PHE A 130 -7.59 -9.62 -11.60
C PHE A 130 -8.75 -8.82 -10.97
N PHE A 131 -9.86 -8.64 -11.70
CA PHE A 131 -11.04 -7.97 -11.15
C PHE A 131 -11.77 -8.81 -10.10
N LYS A 132 -11.80 -10.14 -10.26
CA LYS A 132 -12.32 -11.04 -9.23
C LYS A 132 -11.53 -10.93 -7.92
N LEU A 133 -10.21 -10.81 -8.01
CA LEU A 133 -9.32 -10.56 -6.87
C LEU A 133 -9.62 -9.22 -6.20
N LEU A 134 -9.78 -8.15 -6.99
CA LEU A 134 -10.16 -6.83 -6.48
C LEU A 134 -11.49 -6.89 -5.75
N HIS A 135 -12.49 -7.60 -6.28
CA HIS A 135 -13.80 -7.72 -5.65
C HIS A 135 -13.72 -8.42 -4.28
N VAL A 136 -12.95 -9.50 -4.14
CA VAL A 136 -12.77 -10.19 -2.85
C VAL A 136 -12.08 -9.29 -1.82
N ILE A 137 -11.04 -8.57 -2.22
CA ILE A 137 -10.32 -7.64 -1.33
C ILE A 137 -11.24 -6.50 -0.87
N SER A 138 -12.02 -5.93 -1.80
CA SER A 138 -13.00 -4.90 -1.48
C SER A 138 -14.09 -5.41 -0.55
N TYR A 139 -14.60 -6.62 -0.79
CA TYR A 139 -15.67 -7.21 0.03
C TYR A 139 -15.26 -7.40 1.50
N ILE A 140 -13.98 -7.69 1.77
CA ILE A 140 -13.51 -7.87 3.15
C ILE A 140 -13.15 -6.53 3.82
N ASN A 141 -12.53 -5.61 3.08
CA ASN A 141 -12.04 -4.36 3.68
C ASN A 141 -13.13 -3.30 3.83
N PHE A 142 -14.09 -3.24 2.92
CA PHE A 142 -15.14 -2.22 2.94
C PHE A 142 -16.05 -2.26 4.17
N PRO A 143 -16.57 -3.41 4.65
CA PRO A 143 -17.42 -3.47 5.83
C PRO A 143 -16.61 -3.24 7.11
N ALA A 144 -15.35 -3.68 7.15
CA ALA A 144 -14.44 -3.38 8.24
C ALA A 144 -14.18 -1.87 8.38
N LEU A 145 -13.95 -1.17 7.26
CA LEU A 145 -13.71 0.27 7.25
C LEU A 145 -14.97 1.09 7.46
N LEU A 146 -16.11 0.67 6.89
CA LEU A 146 -17.40 1.32 7.15
C LEU A 146 -17.85 1.15 8.59
N GLY A 147 -17.74 -0.07 9.13
CA GLY A 147 -18.03 -0.34 10.54
C GLY A 147 -17.20 0.58 11.42
N LEU A 148 -15.88 0.61 11.22
CA LEU A 148 -14.97 1.50 11.94
C LEU A 148 -15.32 2.99 11.77
N CYS A 149 -15.79 3.42 10.59
CA CYS A 149 -16.19 4.80 10.34
C CYS A 149 -17.44 5.19 11.15
N ILE A 150 -18.43 4.29 11.24
CA ILE A 150 -19.68 4.51 11.99
C ILE A 150 -19.39 4.52 13.49
N ILE A 151 -18.66 3.52 14.01
CA ILE A 151 -18.31 3.44 15.43
C ILE A 151 -17.06 4.26 15.79
N ALA A 152 -16.57 5.12 14.90
CA ALA A 152 -15.30 5.84 15.07
C ALA A 152 -15.24 6.62 16.39
N LYS A 153 -16.35 7.26 16.78
CA LYS A 153 -16.44 8.03 18.02
C LYS A 153 -16.29 7.15 19.25
N ASP A 154 -17.09 6.08 19.33
CA ASP A 154 -17.09 5.14 20.46
C ASP A 154 -15.78 4.34 20.53
N PHE A 155 -15.24 3.94 19.37
CA PHE A 155 -13.96 3.25 19.26
C PHE A 155 -12.82 4.13 19.79
N VAL A 156 -12.76 5.40 19.38
CA VAL A 156 -11.73 6.32 19.87
C VAL A 156 -11.89 6.58 21.37
N TYR A 157 -13.12 6.75 21.84
CA TYR A 157 -13.42 6.93 23.25
C TYR A 157 -12.96 5.72 24.10
N LEU A 158 -13.32 4.49 23.69
CA LEU A 158 -13.03 3.27 24.43
C LEU A 158 -11.55 2.87 24.39
N VAL A 159 -10.89 3.02 23.23
CA VAL A 159 -9.51 2.53 23.03
C VAL A 159 -8.48 3.57 23.43
N PHE A 160 -8.71 4.84 23.12
CA PHE A 160 -7.73 5.91 23.32
C PHE A 160 -8.13 6.88 24.44
N GLY A 161 -9.43 7.03 24.72
CA GLY A 161 -9.96 7.93 25.75
C GLY A 161 -10.42 9.29 25.22
N GLU A 162 -11.10 10.06 26.07
CA GLU A 162 -11.70 11.37 25.75
C GLU A 162 -10.72 12.38 25.15
N LYS A 163 -9.46 12.33 25.59
CA LYS A 163 -8.40 13.26 25.14
C LYS A 163 -8.12 13.18 23.64
N TRP A 164 -8.54 12.09 22.98
CA TRP A 164 -8.30 11.84 21.57
C TRP A 164 -9.53 12.01 20.69
N LEU A 165 -10.66 12.47 21.23
CA LEU A 165 -11.90 12.67 20.48
C LEU A 165 -11.76 13.66 19.31
N PHE A 166 -10.80 14.59 19.36
CA PHE A 166 -10.52 15.50 18.24
C PHE A 166 -10.08 14.78 16.95
N ILE A 167 -9.69 13.51 17.04
CA ILE A 167 -9.22 12.70 15.92
C ILE A 167 -10.37 12.10 15.10
N VAL A 168 -11.54 11.92 15.71
CA VAL A 168 -12.69 11.24 15.10
C VAL A 168 -12.97 11.66 13.66
N PRO A 169 -13.07 12.97 13.31
CA PRO A 169 -13.32 13.37 11.91
C PRO A 169 -12.20 12.97 10.95
N THR A 170 -10.94 13.03 11.40
CA THR A 170 -9.78 12.60 10.60
C THR A 170 -9.77 11.08 10.42
N LEU A 171 -10.11 10.31 11.45
CA LEU A 171 -10.23 8.86 11.36
C LEU A 171 -11.28 8.45 10.32
N GLN A 172 -12.47 9.07 10.36
CA GLN A 172 -13.55 8.78 9.41
C GLN A 172 -13.13 9.05 7.95
N LEU A 173 -12.50 10.21 7.70
CA LEU A 173 -11.98 10.54 6.36
C LEU A 173 -10.87 9.57 5.90
N LEU A 174 -9.98 9.17 6.82
CA LEU A 174 -8.93 8.21 6.51
C LEU A 174 -9.46 6.80 6.28
N CYS A 175 -10.60 6.41 6.88
CA CYS A 175 -11.26 5.14 6.56
C CYS A 175 -11.72 5.13 5.10
N ILE A 176 -12.33 6.22 4.62
CA ILE A 176 -12.75 6.38 3.22
C ILE A 176 -11.53 6.37 2.28
N ALA A 177 -10.50 7.14 2.61
CA ALA A 177 -9.26 7.17 1.82
C ALA A 177 -8.53 5.82 1.81
N GLY A 178 -8.57 5.08 2.92
CA GLY A 178 -8.04 3.73 3.07
C GLY A 178 -8.74 2.74 2.15
N ALA A 179 -10.07 2.82 2.04
CA ALA A 179 -10.85 1.99 1.13
C ALA A 179 -10.44 2.23 -0.34
N MET A 180 -10.30 3.50 -0.75
CA MET A 180 -9.82 3.84 -2.10
C MET A 180 -8.40 3.30 -2.36
N ARG A 181 -7.52 3.34 -1.34
CA ARG A 181 -6.13 2.88 -1.46
C ARG A 181 -6.01 1.38 -1.77
N MET A 182 -6.91 0.55 -1.23
CA MET A 182 -6.83 -0.91 -1.41
C MET A 182 -7.01 -1.31 -2.88
N VAL A 183 -7.89 -0.62 -3.61
CA VAL A 183 -8.13 -0.84 -5.04
C VAL A 183 -6.88 -0.55 -5.89
N ALA A 184 -6.06 0.41 -5.48
CA ALA A 184 -4.85 0.82 -6.22
C ALA A 184 -3.61 -0.06 -5.93
N ASN A 185 -3.62 -0.85 -4.86
CA ASN A 185 -2.47 -1.61 -4.37
C ASN A 185 -1.97 -2.74 -5.30
N PRO A 186 -2.83 -3.57 -5.94
CA PRO A 186 -2.35 -4.71 -6.74
C PRO A 186 -1.68 -4.31 -8.08
N ILE A 187 -1.75 -3.04 -8.48
CA ILE A 187 -1.18 -2.54 -9.74
C ILE A 187 0.37 -2.61 -9.72
N GLY A 188 1.00 -2.41 -8.55
CA GLY A 188 2.45 -2.52 -8.40
C GLY A 188 2.97 -3.94 -8.67
N SER A 189 2.26 -4.96 -8.18
CA SER A 189 2.60 -6.38 -8.42
C SER A 189 2.49 -6.76 -9.89
N LEU A 190 1.55 -6.18 -10.63
CA LEU A 190 1.38 -6.40 -12.06
C LEU A 190 2.54 -5.80 -12.88
N LEU A 191 3.01 -4.61 -12.54
CA LEU A 191 4.15 -3.96 -13.19
C LEU A 191 5.46 -4.70 -12.93
N MET A 192 5.62 -5.19 -11.69
CA MET A 192 6.73 -6.04 -11.29
C MET A 192 6.73 -7.36 -12.09
N ALA A 193 5.56 -7.99 -12.27
CA ALA A 193 5.42 -9.19 -13.09
C ALA A 193 5.76 -8.98 -14.57
N LYS A 194 5.47 -7.80 -15.13
CA LYS A 194 5.80 -7.45 -16.54
C LYS A 194 7.19 -6.84 -16.73
N ALA A 195 8.02 -6.78 -15.70
CA ALA A 195 9.34 -6.14 -15.71
C ALA A 195 9.34 -4.66 -16.17
N LYS A 196 8.22 -3.95 -16.03
CA LYS A 196 8.06 -2.53 -16.43
C LYS A 196 8.20 -1.57 -15.24
N MET A 197 9.18 -1.82 -14.38
CA MET A 197 9.40 -1.01 -13.16
C MET A 197 9.77 0.45 -13.47
N GLU A 198 10.36 0.73 -14.64
CA GLU A 198 10.64 2.09 -15.12
C GLU A 198 9.38 2.97 -15.16
N LEU A 199 8.25 2.38 -15.55
CA LEU A 199 6.95 3.06 -15.61
C LEU A 199 6.44 3.38 -14.19
N SER A 200 6.65 2.46 -13.24
CA SER A 200 6.29 2.65 -11.83
C SER A 200 7.11 3.76 -11.17
N VAL A 201 8.40 3.82 -11.45
CA VAL A 201 9.29 4.90 -10.97
C VAL A 201 8.83 6.26 -11.49
N ARG A 202 8.58 6.39 -12.81
CA ARG A 202 8.09 7.64 -13.40
C ARG A 202 6.75 8.05 -12.81
N PHE A 203 5.86 7.07 -12.60
CA PHE A 203 4.56 7.27 -11.98
C PHE A 203 4.66 7.78 -10.54
N ASN A 204 5.51 7.15 -9.73
CA ASN A 204 5.73 7.55 -8.34
C ASN A 204 6.40 8.93 -8.22
N PHE A 205 7.26 9.30 -9.16
CA PHE A 205 7.81 10.66 -9.25
C PHE A 205 6.72 11.71 -9.50
N VAL A 206 5.86 11.48 -10.49
CA VAL A 206 4.74 12.39 -10.81
C VAL A 206 3.78 12.50 -9.62
N LYS A 207 3.49 11.39 -8.93
CA LYS A 207 2.68 11.44 -7.70
C LYS A 207 3.25 12.38 -6.66
N ILE A 208 4.55 12.31 -6.37
CA ILE A 208 5.16 13.13 -5.32
C ILE A 208 4.99 14.62 -5.64
N ILE A 209 5.23 15.00 -6.90
CA ILE A 209 5.10 16.38 -7.37
C ILE A 209 3.66 16.90 -7.20
N ILE A 210 2.66 16.05 -7.40
CA ILE A 210 1.23 16.42 -7.26
C ILE A 210 0.78 16.36 -5.80
N PHE A 211 1.22 15.36 -5.04
CA PHE A 211 0.75 15.09 -3.68
C PHE A 211 1.26 16.12 -2.68
N ILE A 212 2.51 16.58 -2.82
CA ILE A 212 3.09 17.59 -1.93
C ILE A 212 2.24 18.87 -1.86
N PRO A 213 1.95 19.56 -2.99
CA PRO A 213 1.18 20.80 -2.93
C PRO A 213 -0.25 20.54 -2.47
N VAL A 214 -0.91 19.48 -2.93
CA VAL A 214 -2.28 19.15 -2.51
C VAL A 214 -2.35 18.94 -1.00
N LEU A 215 -1.43 18.16 -0.43
CA LEU A 215 -1.36 17.93 1.02
C LEU A 215 -1.01 19.21 1.77
N TYR A 216 -0.05 20.00 1.28
CA TYR A 216 0.36 21.24 1.93
C TYR A 216 -0.78 22.26 2.00
N PHE A 217 -1.43 22.57 0.87
CA PHE A 217 -2.54 23.51 0.81
C PHE A 217 -3.74 23.02 1.62
N SER A 218 -4.10 21.74 1.52
CA SER A 218 -5.23 21.19 2.28
C SER A 218 -4.97 21.23 3.79
N THR A 219 -3.73 20.94 4.22
CA THR A 219 -3.34 20.97 5.65
C THR A 219 -3.37 22.39 6.21
N ILE A 220 -2.96 23.39 5.44
CA ILE A 220 -3.04 24.81 5.88
C ILE A 220 -4.49 25.25 6.02
N TRP A 221 -5.35 24.82 5.10
CA TRP A 221 -6.73 25.32 5.05
C TRP A 221 -7.59 24.84 6.21
N ASN A 222 -7.47 23.57 6.60
CA ASN A 222 -8.38 22.96 7.59
C ASN A 222 -7.65 22.06 8.61
N GLY A 223 -6.36 22.32 8.82
CA GLY A 223 -5.52 21.60 9.76
C GLY A 223 -5.50 20.10 9.57
N MET A 224 -5.73 19.36 10.65
CA MET A 224 -5.66 17.89 10.67
C MET A 224 -6.76 17.23 9.81
N VAL A 225 -7.95 17.82 9.76
CA VAL A 225 -9.05 17.38 8.88
C VAL A 225 -8.69 17.67 7.42
N GLY A 226 -8.10 18.85 7.16
CA GLY A 226 -7.57 19.23 5.85
C GLY A 226 -6.50 18.27 5.33
N ALA A 227 -5.59 17.79 6.18
CA ALA A 227 -4.62 16.76 5.82
C ALA A 227 -5.29 15.44 5.39
N ALA A 228 -6.37 15.03 6.06
CA ALA A 228 -7.13 13.83 5.72
C ALA A 228 -7.90 13.98 4.40
N ILE A 229 -8.49 15.15 4.15
CA ILE A 229 -9.14 15.49 2.87
C ILE A 229 -8.10 15.50 1.75
N GLY A 230 -6.95 16.15 1.97
CA GLY A 230 -5.85 16.17 1.01
C GLY A 230 -5.37 14.76 0.68
N PHE A 231 -5.26 13.89 1.68
CA PHE A 231 -4.93 12.48 1.46
C PHE A 231 -6.00 11.76 0.63
N LEU A 232 -7.29 11.99 0.91
CA LEU A 232 -8.38 11.43 0.12
C LEU A 232 -8.33 11.89 -1.35
N ILE A 233 -8.11 13.19 -1.60
CA ILE A 233 -7.94 13.75 -2.95
C ILE A 233 -6.74 13.11 -3.66
N CYS A 234 -5.61 13.01 -2.96
CA CYS A 234 -4.43 12.32 -3.46
C CYS A 234 -4.74 10.85 -3.84
N GLN A 235 -5.50 10.14 -3.03
CA GLN A 235 -5.92 8.76 -3.33
C GLN A 235 -6.85 8.70 -4.56
N ALA A 236 -7.78 9.64 -4.72
CA ALA A 236 -8.63 9.74 -5.91
C ALA A 236 -7.81 10.03 -7.18
N ILE A 237 -6.87 10.98 -7.10
CA ILE A 237 -5.92 11.28 -8.18
C ILE A 237 -5.10 10.04 -8.53
N ASN A 238 -4.59 9.31 -7.54
CA ASN A 238 -3.83 8.08 -7.76
C ASN A 238 -4.66 7.01 -8.46
N ALA A 239 -5.91 6.82 -8.06
CA ALA A 239 -6.81 5.89 -8.72
C ALA A 239 -6.99 6.24 -10.21
N LEU A 240 -7.14 7.52 -10.56
CA LEU A 240 -7.27 7.98 -11.95
C LEU A 240 -5.97 7.85 -12.75
N LEU A 241 -4.86 8.30 -12.16
CA LEU A 241 -3.53 8.27 -12.78
C LEU A 241 -3.07 6.83 -13.01
N SER A 242 -3.29 5.94 -12.04
CA SER A 242 -2.90 4.53 -12.15
C SER A 242 -3.69 3.81 -13.25
N TYR A 243 -4.95 4.17 -13.44
CA TYR A 243 -5.73 3.70 -14.58
C TYR A 243 -5.10 4.12 -15.93
N PHE A 244 -4.85 5.42 -16.11
CA PHE A 244 -4.38 5.98 -17.38
C PHE A 244 -2.95 5.54 -17.73
N PHE A 245 -2.04 5.59 -16.76
CA PHE A 245 -0.62 5.36 -16.99
C PHE A 245 -0.17 3.92 -16.80
N LEU A 246 -0.85 3.13 -15.97
CA LEU A 246 -0.40 1.76 -15.64
C LEU A 246 -1.32 0.70 -16.23
N LEU A 247 -2.64 0.81 -16.03
CA LEU A 247 -3.59 -0.22 -16.49
C LEU A 247 -3.82 -0.16 -18.01
N LYS A 248 -4.11 1.00 -18.57
CA LYS A 248 -4.39 1.14 -20.02
C LYS A 248 -3.28 0.58 -20.93
N PRO A 249 -1.97 0.87 -20.71
CA PRO A 249 -0.91 0.31 -21.53
C PRO A 249 -0.61 -1.17 -21.25
N VAL A 250 -1.09 -1.74 -20.14
CA VAL A 250 -0.76 -3.11 -19.72
C VAL A 250 -1.91 -4.10 -19.97
N LEU A 251 -3.17 -3.68 -19.81
CA LEU A 251 -4.40 -4.47 -20.01
C LEU A 251 -5.28 -3.98 -21.17
N GLY A 252 -5.04 -2.80 -21.76
CA GLY A 252 -5.95 -2.20 -22.76
C GLY A 252 -7.10 -1.40 -22.13
N ASN A 253 -8.10 -1.00 -22.94
CA ASN A 253 -9.25 -0.21 -22.46
C ASN A 253 -10.14 -1.05 -21.53
N CYS A 254 -9.97 -0.88 -20.22
CA CYS A 254 -10.76 -1.54 -19.18
C CYS A 254 -11.36 -0.49 -18.21
N ILE A 255 -11.78 0.66 -18.74
CA ILE A 255 -12.27 1.83 -17.96
C ILE A 255 -13.53 1.44 -17.21
N VAL A 256 -14.42 0.72 -17.89
CA VAL A 256 -15.72 0.31 -17.36
C VAL A 256 -15.53 -0.70 -16.24
N ASP A 257 -14.64 -1.68 -16.40
CA ASP A 257 -14.37 -2.68 -15.37
C ASP A 257 -13.65 -2.09 -14.15
N TYR A 258 -12.73 -1.14 -14.35
CA TYR A 258 -12.02 -0.47 -13.25
C TYR A 258 -12.92 0.47 -12.44
N ILE A 259 -13.73 1.28 -13.13
CA ILE A 259 -14.76 2.12 -12.49
C ILE A 259 -15.79 1.22 -11.82
N ASN A 260 -16.22 0.14 -12.48
CA ASN A 260 -17.11 -0.83 -11.88
C ASN A 260 -16.48 -1.49 -10.67
N SER A 261 -15.19 -1.83 -10.59
CA SER A 261 -14.63 -2.36 -9.34
C SER A 261 -14.64 -1.36 -8.19
N PHE A 262 -14.49 -0.07 -8.49
CA PHE A 262 -14.64 1.01 -7.51
C PHE A 262 -16.09 1.11 -7.02
N PHE A 263 -17.05 1.09 -7.95
CA PHE A 263 -18.48 1.18 -7.65
C PHE A 263 -19.11 -0.14 -7.17
N TYR A 264 -18.59 -1.30 -7.53
CA TYR A 264 -19.06 -2.62 -7.11
C TYR A 264 -18.75 -2.82 -5.63
N SER A 265 -17.64 -2.24 -5.14
CA SER A 265 -17.33 -2.13 -3.72
C SER A 265 -18.43 -1.38 -2.95
N VAL A 266 -19.16 -0.47 -3.59
CA VAL A 266 -20.26 0.31 -3.00
C VAL A 266 -21.64 -0.33 -3.27
N ARG A 267 -21.85 -0.82 -4.50
CA ARG A 267 -23.11 -1.37 -5.05
C ARG A 267 -23.42 -2.77 -4.53
N SER A 268 -22.41 -3.61 -4.29
CA SER A 268 -22.63 -4.96 -3.77
C SER A 268 -23.39 -4.92 -2.43
N TYR A 269 -23.12 -3.96 -1.55
CA TYR A 269 -23.88 -3.79 -0.30
C TYR A 269 -25.33 -3.38 -0.53
N THR A 270 -25.60 -2.39 -1.40
CA THR A 270 -26.98 -1.94 -1.68
C THR A 270 -27.85 -3.02 -2.33
N THR A 271 -27.23 -3.97 -3.05
CA THR A 271 -27.97 -5.04 -3.73
C THR A 271 -28.30 -6.20 -2.79
N TYR A 272 -27.49 -6.45 -1.75
CA TYR A 272 -27.76 -7.49 -0.75
C TYR A 272 -28.64 -7.01 0.41
N ASP A 273 -28.63 -5.72 0.75
CA ASP A 273 -29.63 -5.16 1.70
C ASP A 273 -31.06 -5.28 1.13
N PHE A 274 -31.25 -5.22 -0.18
CA PHE A 274 -32.55 -5.47 -0.82
C PHE A 274 -32.98 -6.95 -0.80
N ILE A 275 -32.03 -7.89 -0.67
CA ILE A 275 -32.30 -9.33 -0.65
C ILE A 275 -32.48 -9.85 0.79
N ILE A 276 -31.86 -9.20 1.78
CA ILE A 276 -31.94 -9.61 3.19
C ILE A 276 -33.08 -8.88 3.94
N VAL A 277 -33.48 -7.67 3.51
CA VAL A 277 -34.65 -6.96 4.08
C VAL A 277 -35.96 -7.36 3.35
N GLY A 278 -35.86 -8.17 2.29
CA GLY A 278 -36.98 -8.66 1.48
C GLY A 278 -37.33 -10.15 1.65
N MET A 279 -36.75 -10.85 2.64
CA MET A 279 -37.16 -12.20 3.10
C MET A 279 -37.49 -12.16 4.58
#